data_AF-A0A8J5D0Q9-F1
#
_entry.id   AF-A0A8J5D0Q9-F1
#
_cell.length_a   1.000
_cell.length_b   1.000
_cell.length_c   1.000
_cell.angle_alpha   90.00
_cell.angle_beta   90.00
_cell.angle_gamma   90.00
#
_symmetry.space_group_name_H-M   'P 1'
#
loop_
_entity.id
_entity.type
_entity.pdbx_description
1 polymer ?
#
loop_
_entity_poly.entity_id
_entity_poly.type
_entity_poly.pdbx_seq_one_letter_code
_entity_poly.pdbx_strand_id
1 'polypeptide(L)'
;MRMLAYVIDLSITNAWIQVYRRDCIALAETELTLKNFRIQVLRSASGQRPGTSRPRRSSATPGSLNTTVDVPMPVRGHRSHVPENSVRFDLTLFHAPVYTTRQTCRLCSRKGHILRSNVLCRVCKVNLCLNAEINCFIKYHEIVA
;
A
#
# COMPACT_ATOMS: atom_id res chain seq x y z
N MET A 1 18.91 20.42 -9.28
CA MET A 1 17.69 19.66 -8.89
C MET A 1 16.97 20.17 -7.63
N ARG A 2 17.62 20.86 -6.68
CA ARG A 2 16.95 21.37 -5.46
C ARG A 2 15.87 22.43 -5.73
N MET A 3 16.14 23.39 -6.63
CA MET A 3 15.17 24.43 -7.00
C MET A 3 13.88 23.86 -7.59
N LEU A 4 13.98 22.82 -8.42
CA LEU A 4 12.81 22.14 -8.99
C LEU A 4 11.92 21.53 -7.90
N ALA A 5 12.51 20.91 -6.87
CA ALA A 5 11.77 20.35 -5.75
C ALA A 5 10.99 21.43 -4.98
N TYR A 6 11.60 22.60 -4.77
CA TYR A 6 10.92 23.73 -4.10
C TYR A 6 9.76 24.29 -4.92
N VAL A 7 9.91 24.42 -6.23
CA VAL A 7 8.83 24.89 -7.11
C VAL A 7 7.67 23.88 -7.12
N ILE A 8 7.96 22.59 -7.11
CA ILE A 8 6.93 21.54 -6.99
C ILE A 8 6.22 21.61 -5.62
N ASP A 9 6.96 21.73 -4.52
CA ASP A 9 6.36 21.84 -3.19
C ASP A 9 5.50 23.11 -3.03
N LEU A 10 5.95 24.23 -3.59
CA LEU A 10 5.20 25.49 -3.59
C LEU A 10 3.91 25.37 -4.40
N SER A 11 3.99 24.82 -5.61
CA SER A 11 2.80 24.64 -6.48
C SER A 11 1.78 23.68 -5.87
N ILE A 12 2.21 22.55 -5.26
CA ILE A 12 1.30 21.61 -4.60
C ILE A 12 0.62 22.26 -3.38
N THR A 13 1.37 23.04 -2.60
CA THR A 13 0.81 23.72 -1.42
C THR A 13 -0.19 24.81 -1.83
N ASN A 14 0.11 25.56 -2.89
CA ASN A 14 -0.79 26.57 -3.44
C ASN A 14 -2.07 25.94 -4.01
N ALA A 15 -1.95 24.82 -4.72
CA ALA A 15 -3.11 24.08 -5.24
C ALA A 15 -4.04 23.59 -4.11
N TRP A 16 -3.49 23.11 -2.99
CA TRP A 16 -4.29 22.69 -1.84
C TRP A 16 -5.06 23.86 -1.22
N ILE A 17 -4.39 24.99 -0.96
CA ILE A 17 -5.00 26.14 -0.29
C ILE A 17 -6.06 26.81 -1.18
N GLN A 18 -5.73 27.05 -2.45
CA GLN A 18 -6.55 27.90 -3.31
C GLN A 18 -7.64 27.14 -4.05
N VAL A 19 -7.36 25.92 -4.54
CA VAL A 19 -8.32 25.18 -5.36
C VAL A 19 -9.10 24.23 -4.46
N TYR A 20 -8.39 23.32 -3.80
CA TYR A 20 -9.02 22.23 -3.08
C TYR A 20 -9.90 22.70 -1.91
N ARG A 21 -9.45 23.65 -1.08
CA ARG A 21 -10.30 24.16 0.02
C ARG A 21 -11.54 24.91 -0.47
N ARG A 22 -11.43 25.68 -1.55
CA ARG A 22 -12.59 26.39 -2.13
C ARG A 22 -13.62 25.40 -2.68
N ASP A 23 -13.14 24.35 -3.35
CA ASP A 23 -14.00 23.30 -3.87
C ASP A 23 -14.67 22.50 -2.75
N CYS A 24 -13.94 22.17 -1.66
CA CYS A 24 -14.54 21.51 -0.48
C CYS A 24 -15.63 22.36 0.17
N ILE A 25 -15.44 23.68 0.27
CA ILE A 25 -16.46 24.60 0.79
C ILE A 25 -17.68 24.63 -0.15
N ALA A 26 -17.45 24.68 -1.47
CA ALA A 26 -18.52 24.69 -2.47
C ALA A 26 -19.32 23.37 -2.51
N LEU A 27 -18.66 22.23 -2.25
CA LEU A 27 -19.26 20.89 -2.29
C LEU A 27 -19.73 20.38 -0.91
N ALA A 28 -19.53 21.15 0.16
CA ALA A 28 -19.79 20.76 1.55
C ALA A 28 -19.13 19.42 1.96
N GLU A 29 -17.97 19.10 1.37
CA GLU A 29 -17.22 17.88 1.68
C GLU A 29 -16.17 18.10 2.77
N THR A 30 -15.78 17.02 3.43
CA THR A 30 -14.75 17.06 4.48
C THR A 30 -13.36 17.27 3.87
N GLU A 31 -12.66 18.32 4.33
CA GLU A 31 -11.32 18.66 3.84
C GLU A 31 -10.29 17.55 4.15
N LEU A 32 -9.60 17.06 3.13
CA LEU A 32 -8.42 16.22 3.31
C LEU A 32 -7.25 17.01 3.93
N THR A 33 -6.54 16.37 4.87
CA THR A 33 -5.29 16.93 5.40
C THR A 33 -4.26 17.11 4.28
N LEU A 34 -3.41 18.16 4.36
CA LEU A 34 -2.36 18.45 3.38
C LEU A 34 -1.46 17.24 3.08
N LYS A 35 -1.19 16.41 4.09
CA LYS A 35 -0.42 15.16 3.93
C LYS A 35 -1.12 14.19 2.98
N ASN A 36 -2.42 13.96 3.16
CA ASN A 36 -3.18 13.04 2.33
C ASN A 36 -3.36 13.58 0.91
N PHE A 37 -3.55 14.90 0.77
CA PHE A 37 -3.58 15.58 -0.53
C PHE A 37 -2.28 15.35 -1.32
N ARG A 38 -1.12 15.59 -0.70
CA ARG A 38 0.20 15.33 -1.32
C ARG A 38 0.34 13.88 -1.79
N ILE A 39 -0.12 12.92 -0.99
CA ILE A 39 -0.08 11.50 -1.34
C ILE A 39 -0.98 11.20 -2.55
N GLN A 40 -2.19 11.76 -2.59
CA GLN A 40 -3.10 11.56 -3.73
C GLN A 40 -2.52 12.16 -5.02
N VAL A 41 -2.04 13.41 -4.99
CA VAL A 41 -1.41 14.05 -6.15
C VAL A 41 -0.26 13.21 -6.69
N LEU A 42 0.59 12.67 -5.81
CA LEU A 42 1.68 11.79 -6.20
C LEU A 42 1.19 10.49 -6.85
N ARG A 43 0.16 9.85 -6.29
CA ARG A 43 -0.43 8.61 -6.84
C ARG A 43 -0.99 8.84 -8.24
N SER A 44 -1.75 9.93 -8.41
CA SER A 44 -2.33 10.33 -9.69
C SER A 44 -1.26 10.65 -10.73
N ALA A 45 -0.22 11.41 -10.36
CA ALA A 45 0.88 11.76 -11.24
C ALA A 45 1.77 10.57 -11.62
N SER A 46 1.92 9.61 -10.71
CA SER A 46 2.70 8.38 -10.94
C SER A 46 2.02 7.39 -11.91
N GLY A 47 0.82 7.70 -12.43
CA GLY A 47 0.02 6.77 -13.23
C GLY A 47 -0.35 5.50 -12.46
N GLN A 48 -0.19 5.50 -11.12
CA GLN A 48 -0.63 4.41 -10.27
C GLN A 48 -2.14 4.57 -10.10
N ARG A 49 -2.87 4.12 -11.12
CA ARG A 49 -4.29 3.81 -10.93
C ARG A 49 -4.37 2.74 -9.83
N PRO A 50 -5.25 2.88 -8.83
CA PRO A 50 -5.53 1.78 -7.92
C PRO A 50 -5.99 0.59 -8.76
N GLY A 51 -5.15 -0.43 -8.89
CA GLY A 51 -5.46 -1.65 -9.65
C GLY A 51 -4.43 -2.11 -10.69
N THR A 52 -3.49 -1.28 -11.15
CA THR A 52 -2.47 -1.75 -12.11
C THR A 52 -1.12 -1.92 -11.42
N SER A 53 -0.89 -3.11 -10.88
CA SER A 53 0.45 -3.56 -10.49
C SER A 53 1.32 -3.63 -11.76
N ARG A 54 2.15 -2.63 -12.00
CA ARG A 54 3.16 -2.71 -13.05
C ARG A 54 4.22 -3.73 -12.60
N PRO A 55 4.53 -4.78 -13.39
CA PRO A 55 5.69 -5.62 -13.08
C PRO A 55 6.92 -4.73 -13.20
N ARG A 56 7.71 -4.63 -12.13
CA ARG A 56 8.98 -3.90 -12.14
C ARG A 56 9.90 -4.65 -13.13
N ARG A 57 10.13 -4.05 -14.30
CA ARG A 57 11.18 -4.45 -15.24
C ARG A 57 12.49 -4.51 -14.46
N SER A 58 13.04 -5.70 -14.30
CA SER A 58 14.41 -5.93 -13.88
C SER A 58 15.30 -5.34 -14.98
N SER A 59 15.77 -4.11 -14.82
CA SER A 59 16.88 -3.60 -15.61
C SER A 59 18.15 -4.25 -15.09
N ALA A 60 18.47 -5.42 -15.65
CA ALA A 60 19.83 -5.94 -15.59
C ALA A 60 20.70 -5.06 -16.50
N THR A 61 21.62 -4.32 -15.91
CA THR A 61 22.75 -3.72 -16.62
C THR A 61 23.99 -4.47 -16.15
N PRO A 62 24.81 -5.06 -17.05
CA PRO A 62 26.04 -5.73 -16.65
C PRO A 62 27.20 -4.74 -16.57
N GLY A 63 28.01 -4.87 -15.53
CA GLY A 63 29.38 -4.36 -15.49
C GLY A 63 29.60 -3.09 -14.66
N SER A 64 30.08 -3.26 -13.43
CA SER A 64 31.24 -2.52 -12.90
C SER A 64 31.64 -3.13 -11.56
N LEU A 65 32.81 -3.76 -11.55
CA LEU A 65 33.53 -4.16 -10.34
C LEU A 65 33.92 -2.89 -9.60
N ASN A 66 33.41 -2.68 -8.38
CA ASN A 66 34.08 -1.88 -7.36
C ASN A 66 33.62 -2.32 -5.97
N THR A 67 34.59 -2.83 -5.22
CA THR A 67 34.48 -3.29 -3.85
C THR A 67 34.26 -2.09 -2.93
N THR A 68 33.02 -1.86 -2.53
CA THR A 68 32.71 -1.07 -1.33
C THR A 68 31.76 -1.88 -0.50
N VAL A 69 32.15 -2.13 0.75
CA VAL A 69 31.39 -2.84 1.77
C VAL A 69 29.96 -2.31 1.80
N ASP A 70 29.06 -3.06 1.17
CA ASP A 70 27.63 -2.77 1.13
C ASP A 70 27.08 -3.14 2.51
N VAL A 71 27.11 -2.18 3.44
CA VAL A 71 26.34 -2.28 4.68
C VAL A 71 24.89 -2.39 4.20
N PRO A 72 24.23 -3.56 4.33
CA PRO A 72 22.87 -3.71 3.84
C PRO A 72 22.04 -2.69 4.61
N MET A 73 21.49 -1.70 3.90
CA MET A 73 20.56 -0.78 4.53
C MET A 73 19.51 -1.64 5.23
N PRO A 74 19.15 -1.35 6.50
CA PRO A 74 18.13 -2.10 7.18
C PRO A 74 16.86 -1.98 6.31
N VAL A 75 16.50 -3.10 5.68
CA VAL A 75 15.25 -3.24 4.95
C VAL A 75 14.19 -3.06 6.01
N ARG A 76 13.75 -1.81 6.21
CA ARG A 76 12.61 -1.48 7.06
C ARG A 76 11.51 -2.40 6.58
N GLY A 77 11.19 -3.41 7.41
CA GLY A 77 10.38 -4.56 7.02
C GLY A 77 9.24 -4.08 6.14
N HIS A 78 9.26 -4.55 4.90
CA HIS A 78 8.31 -4.16 3.85
C HIS A 78 6.93 -4.17 4.48
N ARG A 79 6.35 -2.98 4.73
CA ARG A 79 5.00 -2.90 5.28
C ARG A 79 4.14 -3.63 4.27
N SER A 80 3.58 -4.77 4.70
CA SER A 80 2.74 -5.59 3.84
C SER A 80 1.73 -4.71 3.14
N HIS A 81 1.70 -4.79 1.81
CA HIS A 81 0.76 -4.08 0.97
C HIS A 81 -0.64 -4.25 1.55
N VAL A 82 -1.28 -3.13 1.91
CA VAL A 82 -2.67 -3.15 2.39
C VAL A 82 -3.53 -2.85 1.16
N PRO A 83 -4.35 -3.80 0.69
CA PRO A 83 -5.27 -3.53 -0.40
C PRO A 83 -6.29 -2.47 0.03
N GLU A 84 -6.80 -1.74 -0.96
CA GLU A 84 -7.90 -0.81 -0.74
C GLU A 84 -9.16 -1.55 -0.30
N ASN A 85 -10.02 -0.91 0.51
CA ASN A 85 -11.24 -1.54 1.00
C ASN A 85 -12.18 -1.93 -0.14
N SER A 86 -12.19 -1.17 -1.24
CA SER A 86 -12.93 -1.50 -2.47
C SER A 86 -12.54 -2.88 -2.99
N VAL A 87 -11.24 -3.19 -3.05
CA VAL A 87 -10.71 -4.48 -3.53
C VAL A 87 -10.91 -5.60 -2.52
N ARG A 88 -10.85 -5.28 -1.22
CA ARG A 88 -11.01 -6.27 -0.14
C ARG A 88 -12.43 -6.83 -0.07
N PHE A 89 -13.42 -6.00 -0.34
CA PHE A 89 -14.85 -6.30 -0.19
C PHE A 89 -15.56 -6.47 -1.53
N ASP A 90 -14.80 -6.53 -2.63
CA ASP A 90 -15.36 -6.77 -3.95
C ASP A 90 -15.78 -8.24 -4.10
N LEU A 91 -17.09 -8.48 -4.04
CA LEU A 91 -17.69 -9.81 -4.19
C LEU A 91 -17.49 -10.38 -5.61
N THR A 92 -17.18 -9.55 -6.60
CA THR A 92 -16.90 -10.01 -7.97
C THR A 92 -15.50 -10.61 -8.10
N LEU A 93 -14.58 -10.26 -7.19
CA LEU A 93 -13.22 -10.78 -7.19
C LEU A 93 -13.14 -12.10 -6.42
N PHE A 94 -12.51 -13.10 -7.05
CA PHE A 94 -12.35 -14.40 -6.42
C PHE A 94 -11.21 -14.41 -5.38
N HIS A 95 -11.58 -14.14 -4.12
CA HIS A 95 -10.68 -14.23 -2.97
C HIS A 95 -10.41 -15.69 -2.59
N ALA A 96 -9.35 -16.28 -3.16
CA ALA A 96 -8.92 -17.63 -2.83
C ALA A 96 -7.68 -17.67 -1.92
N PRO A 97 -7.61 -18.63 -0.98
CA PRO A 97 -6.40 -18.92 -0.23
C PRO A 97 -5.36 -19.60 -1.13
N VAL A 98 -4.14 -19.09 -1.12
CA VAL A 98 -2.99 -19.63 -1.85
C VAL A 98 -1.88 -19.91 -0.85
N TYR A 99 -1.27 -21.09 -0.94
CA TYR A 99 -0.14 -21.45 -0.09
C TYR A 99 1.11 -20.66 -0.47
N THR A 100 1.83 -20.15 0.52
CA THR A 100 3.02 -19.32 0.35
C THR A 100 3.98 -19.48 1.53
N THR A 101 5.08 -18.73 1.51
CA THR A 101 6.04 -18.68 2.61
C THR A 101 5.40 -18.19 3.91
N ARG A 102 5.94 -18.66 5.04
CA ARG A 102 5.48 -18.28 6.37
C ARG A 102 5.65 -16.78 6.61
N GLN A 103 4.52 -16.07 6.73
CA GLN A 103 4.50 -14.65 7.09
C GLN A 103 3.53 -14.40 8.25
N THR A 104 3.62 -13.22 8.87
CA THR A 104 2.73 -12.85 9.98
C THR A 104 1.31 -12.61 9.49
N CYS A 105 0.33 -13.15 10.22
CA CYS A 105 -1.08 -12.97 9.88
C CYS A 105 -1.49 -11.52 10.13
N ARG A 106 -2.08 -10.86 9.14
CA ARG A 106 -2.44 -9.44 9.26
C ARG A 106 -3.56 -9.16 10.29
N LEU A 107 -4.44 -10.13 10.53
CA LEU A 107 -5.63 -9.94 11.36
C LEU A 107 -5.39 -10.25 12.85
N CYS A 108 -4.71 -11.36 13.15
CA CYS A 108 -4.51 -11.82 14.53
C CYS A 108 -3.11 -11.54 15.09
N SER A 109 -2.11 -11.24 14.24
CA SER A 109 -0.78 -10.88 14.74
C SER A 109 -0.83 -9.47 15.35
N ARG A 110 -0.54 -9.38 16.66
CA ARG A 110 -0.44 -8.12 17.40
C ARG A 110 0.93 -8.02 18.07
N LYS A 111 1.31 -6.82 18.52
CA LYS A 111 2.56 -6.61 19.25
C LYS A 111 2.55 -7.49 20.51
N GLY A 112 3.52 -8.40 20.65
CA GLY A 112 3.59 -9.37 21.74
C GLY A 112 2.93 -10.73 21.47
N HIS A 113 2.13 -10.87 20.41
CA HIS A 113 1.53 -12.14 20.01
C HIS A 113 1.58 -12.30 18.49
N ILE A 114 2.67 -12.88 18.01
CA ILE A 114 2.98 -12.98 16.58
C ILE A 114 2.53 -14.33 16.04
N LEU A 115 1.34 -14.36 15.44
CA LEU A 115 0.83 -15.52 14.73
C LEU A 115 1.31 -15.50 13.27
N ARG A 116 1.80 -16.65 12.80
CA ARG A 116 2.28 -16.84 11.42
C ARG A 116 1.32 -17.74 10.64
N SER A 117 1.17 -17.44 9.36
CA SER A 117 0.31 -18.16 8.42
C SER A 117 1.05 -18.42 7.11
N ASN A 118 0.75 -19.54 6.48
CA ASN A 118 1.29 -19.96 5.18
C ASN A 118 0.29 -19.69 4.06
N VAL A 119 -0.83 -19.02 4.37
CA VAL A 119 -1.93 -18.78 3.44
C VAL A 119 -1.99 -17.30 3.12
N LEU A 120 -2.03 -16.99 1.83
CA LEU A 120 -2.15 -15.65 1.29
C LEU A 120 -3.39 -15.54 0.41
N CYS A 121 -4.11 -14.42 0.49
CA CYS A 121 -5.21 -14.16 -0.42
C CYS A 121 -4.69 -13.75 -1.81
N ARG A 122 -5.15 -14.45 -2.86
CA ARG A 122 -4.73 -14.21 -4.25
C ARG A 122 -4.90 -12.74 -4.69
N VAL A 123 -6.01 -12.12 -4.28
CA VAL A 123 -6.39 -10.75 -4.67
C VAL A 123 -5.74 -9.73 -3.73
N CYS A 124 -6.01 -9.84 -2.43
CA CYS A 124 -5.57 -8.89 -1.42
C CYS A 124 -4.05 -8.89 -1.17
N LYS A 125 -3.34 -9.97 -1.52
CA LYS A 125 -1.91 -10.20 -1.25
C LYS A 125 -1.55 -10.07 0.24
N VAL A 126 -2.48 -10.43 1.13
CA VAL A 126 -2.27 -10.45 2.58
C VAL A 126 -2.22 -11.88 3.10
N ASN A 127 -1.35 -12.12 4.08
CA ASN A 127 -1.26 -13.40 4.78
C ASN A 127 -2.28 -13.47 5.92
N LEU A 128 -3.07 -14.54 5.94
CA LEU A 128 -4.17 -14.76 6.86
C LEU A 128 -4.15 -16.20 7.36
N CYS A 129 -4.43 -16.42 8.65
CA CYS A 129 -4.58 -17.76 9.20
C CYS A 129 -5.81 -18.48 8.61
N LEU A 130 -5.62 -19.75 8.30
CA LEU A 130 -6.65 -20.69 7.89
C LEU A 130 -6.37 -22.01 8.60
N ASN A 131 -6.79 -22.10 9.85
CA ASN A 131 -6.64 -23.27 10.71
C ASN A 131 -8.03 -23.71 11.20
N ALA A 132 -8.17 -24.96 11.66
CA ALA A 132 -9.43 -25.47 12.20
C ALA A 132 -10.04 -24.57 13.29
N GLU A 133 -9.20 -24.00 14.15
CA GLU A 133 -9.64 -23.12 15.26
C GLU A 133 -9.77 -21.65 14.86
N ILE A 134 -8.97 -21.19 13.89
CA ILE A 134 -8.82 -19.77 13.56
C ILE A 134 -8.92 -19.57 12.04
N ASN A 135 -10.07 -19.05 11.61
CA ASN A 135 -10.34 -18.66 10.23
C ASN A 135 -10.24 -17.15 10.03
N CYS A 136 -9.02 -16.61 10.08
CA CYS A 136 -8.78 -15.20 9.79
C CYS A 136 -9.06 -14.85 8.33
N PHE A 137 -8.97 -15.83 7.42
CA PHE A 137 -9.26 -15.62 6.00
C PHE A 137 -10.69 -15.12 5.78
N ILE A 138 -11.68 -15.82 6.35
CA ILE A 138 -13.10 -15.48 6.21
C ILE A 138 -13.37 -14.15 6.91
N LYS A 139 -12.97 -14.01 8.18
CA LYS A 139 -13.16 -12.78 8.96
C LYS A 139 -12.56 -11.52 8.32
N TYR A 140 -11.54 -11.67 7.49
CA TYR A 140 -10.97 -10.55 6.75
C TYR A 140 -11.83 -10.16 5.54
N HIS A 141 -12.46 -11.09 4.84
CA HIS A 141 -13.25 -10.77 3.65
C HIS A 141 -14.75 -10.60 3.94
N GLU A 142 -15.20 -11.02 5.11
CA GLU A 142 -16.55 -10.79 5.61
C GLU A 142 -16.67 -9.33 6.08
N ILE A 143 -17.60 -8.58 5.47
CA ILE A 143 -17.97 -7.23 5.91
C ILE A 143 -18.76 -7.39 7.20
N VAL A 144 -18.25 -6.86 8.31
CA VAL A 144 -19.10 -6.58 9.47
C VAL A 144 -19.92 -5.35 9.11
N ALA A 145 -21.22 -5.56 8.89
CA ALA A 145 -22.22 -4.48 8.83
C ALA A 145 -22.27 -3.71 10.15
#